data_AF-A0A954SYS4-F1
#
_entry.id   AF-A0A954SYS4-F1
#
_cell.length_a   1.000
_cell.length_b   1.000
_cell.length_c   1.000
_cell.angle_alpha   90.00
_cell.angle_beta   90.00
_cell.angle_gamma   90.00
#
_symmetry.space_group_name_H-M   'P 1'
#
loop_
_entity.id
_entity.type
_entity.pdbx_description
1 polymer ?
#
loop_
_entity_poly.entity_id
_entity_poly.type
_entity_poly.pdbx_seq_one_letter_code
_entity_poly.pdbx_strand_id
1 'polypeptide(L)'
;MRRFKTRQVTFAPHGHILTNVGVWTPDSRWIVHDCRSDAAGSVFDSDRIERVDVETLRVDTLYRARHGAACGVVTCHPHRDEIVFIHGPEHPDASWSYGASRRRGVVLAIGSEHPETLDARDLTPPFTRGALRGGSHVHTWSADGTWIAFTYEDQYLVEQSVRSTPSASPACETNQRLVGVARPSSPVVVPRTHPRNHDGGCQSMMVIAANDSPQPGSHELLRADSDAWIGTRGYVS
;
A
#
# COMPACT_ATOMS: atom_id res chain seq x y z
N MET A 1 20.43 -13.64 -32.68
CA MET A 1 19.71 -14.06 -31.46
C MET A 1 20.47 -13.48 -30.26
N ARG A 2 19.93 -12.49 -29.53
CA ARG A 2 20.60 -11.93 -28.34
C ARG A 2 20.54 -12.99 -27.23
N ARG A 3 21.70 -13.41 -26.70
CA ARG A 3 21.78 -14.27 -25.51
C ARG A 3 21.66 -13.38 -24.27
N PHE A 4 20.63 -13.60 -23.48
CA PHE A 4 20.52 -13.00 -22.15
C PHE A 4 21.31 -13.87 -21.17
N LYS A 5 22.07 -13.24 -20.26
CA LYS A 5 22.78 -13.92 -19.17
C LYS A 5 22.14 -13.49 -17.85
N THR A 6 21.69 -14.44 -17.06
CA THR A 6 21.19 -14.18 -15.71
C THR A 6 22.35 -13.79 -14.79
N ARG A 7 22.17 -12.74 -14.00
CA ARG A 7 23.12 -12.28 -12.96
C ARG A 7 22.38 -12.23 -11.64
N GLN A 8 22.91 -12.92 -10.62
CA GLN A 8 22.46 -12.77 -9.25
C GLN A 8 23.08 -11.50 -8.64
N VAL A 9 22.25 -10.67 -8.01
CA VAL A 9 22.70 -9.37 -7.46
C VAL A 9 22.65 -9.31 -5.92
N THR A 10 21.89 -10.20 -5.27
CA THR A 10 21.80 -10.31 -3.81
C THR A 10 22.15 -11.72 -3.35
N PHE A 11 22.68 -11.85 -2.12
CA PHE A 11 23.23 -13.11 -1.60
C PHE A 11 22.83 -13.42 -0.16
N ALA A 12 22.15 -12.49 0.51
CA ALA A 12 21.75 -12.69 1.90
C ALA A 12 20.70 -13.82 2.00
N PRO A 13 20.67 -14.56 3.13
CA PRO A 13 19.85 -15.77 3.27
C PRO A 13 18.36 -15.48 3.58
N HIS A 14 17.90 -14.25 3.38
CA HIS A 14 16.52 -13.84 3.58
C HIS A 14 15.82 -13.60 2.23
N GLY A 15 14.51 -13.35 2.26
CA GLY A 15 13.77 -13.03 1.04
C GLY A 15 14.25 -11.73 0.39
N HIS A 16 14.04 -11.66 -0.93
CA HIS A 16 14.24 -10.48 -1.76
C HIS A 16 13.03 -10.35 -2.68
N ILE A 17 11.90 -9.90 -2.12
CA ILE A 17 10.62 -9.87 -2.82
C ILE A 17 10.49 -8.56 -3.57
N LEU A 18 10.32 -8.68 -4.89
CA LEU A 18 10.02 -7.57 -5.77
C LEU A 18 8.51 -7.37 -5.87
N THR A 19 8.08 -6.12 -5.76
CA THR A 19 6.73 -5.75 -6.21
C THR A 19 6.62 -5.99 -7.72
N ASN A 20 5.42 -6.27 -8.21
CA ASN A 20 5.17 -6.58 -9.62
C ASN A 20 5.47 -5.42 -10.59
N VAL A 21 5.74 -4.21 -10.09
CA VAL A 21 6.01 -3.00 -10.88
C VAL A 21 6.85 -2.00 -10.08
N GLY A 22 7.49 -1.06 -10.78
CA GLY A 22 8.05 0.14 -10.17
C GLY A 22 9.25 -0.11 -9.27
N VAL A 23 9.99 -1.20 -9.44
CA VAL A 23 11.10 -1.57 -8.53
C VAL A 23 12.44 -0.96 -8.87
N TRP A 24 12.58 -0.29 -10.01
CA TRP A 24 13.82 0.35 -10.43
C TRP A 24 13.84 1.82 -10.02
N THR A 25 14.98 2.30 -9.52
CA THR A 25 15.21 3.74 -9.37
C THR A 25 15.26 4.43 -10.73
N PRO A 26 14.99 5.75 -10.81
CA PRO A 26 14.96 6.49 -12.08
C PRO A 26 16.26 6.40 -12.89
N ASP A 27 17.41 6.28 -12.21
CA ASP A 27 18.73 6.13 -12.83
C ASP A 27 19.02 4.71 -13.36
N SER A 28 18.08 3.77 -13.20
CA SER A 28 18.21 2.35 -13.58
C SER A 28 19.39 1.63 -12.93
N ARG A 29 19.90 2.13 -11.80
CA ARG A 29 21.05 1.55 -11.10
C ARG A 29 20.65 0.67 -9.91
N TRP A 30 19.54 0.98 -9.26
CA TRP A 30 19.12 0.30 -8.04
C TRP A 30 17.79 -0.42 -8.24
N ILE A 31 17.66 -1.57 -7.58
CA ILE A 31 16.39 -2.30 -7.45
C ILE A 31 15.98 -2.30 -5.98
N VAL A 32 14.76 -1.86 -5.67
CA VAL A 32 14.17 -1.95 -4.33
C VAL A 32 13.46 -3.28 -4.11
N HIS A 33 13.54 -3.81 -2.89
CA HIS A 33 12.84 -5.04 -2.49
C HIS A 33 12.51 -5.03 -1.00
N ASP A 34 11.54 -5.86 -0.61
CA ASP A 34 11.32 -6.21 0.80
C ASP A 34 11.92 -7.58 1.11
N CYS A 35 11.94 -7.94 2.40
CA CYS A 35 12.60 -9.14 2.88
C CYS A 35 11.65 -10.16 3.54
N ARG A 36 10.41 -10.27 3.03
CA ARG A 36 9.45 -11.28 3.53
C ARG A 36 10.06 -12.67 3.41
N SER A 37 9.83 -13.52 4.40
CA SER A 37 10.54 -14.79 4.54
C SER A 37 10.12 -15.83 3.50
N ASP A 38 8.89 -15.76 3.01
CA ASP A 38 8.35 -16.74 2.07
C ASP A 38 8.50 -16.30 0.61
N ALA A 39 8.83 -17.25 -0.27
CA ALA A 39 9.08 -16.97 -1.68
C ALA A 39 7.83 -16.47 -2.44
N ALA A 40 6.62 -16.78 -1.96
CA ALA A 40 5.38 -16.30 -2.53
C ALA A 40 5.01 -14.88 -2.04
N GLY A 41 5.72 -14.34 -1.05
CA GLY A 41 5.40 -13.08 -0.38
C GLY A 41 4.04 -13.08 0.34
N SER A 42 3.49 -14.24 0.66
CA SER A 42 2.17 -14.36 1.31
C SER A 42 2.22 -14.04 2.81
N VAL A 43 3.38 -14.17 3.44
CA VAL A 43 3.63 -13.88 4.84
C VAL A 43 4.19 -12.47 4.95
N PHE A 44 3.46 -11.56 5.59
CA PHE A 44 3.88 -10.17 5.76
C PHE A 44 4.65 -10.00 7.08
N ASP A 45 5.90 -10.49 7.09
CA ASP A 45 6.76 -10.55 8.29
C ASP A 45 8.09 -9.78 8.16
N SER A 46 8.32 -9.12 7.04
CA SER A 46 9.55 -8.36 6.85
C SER A 46 9.54 -7.09 7.70
N ASP A 47 10.67 -6.78 8.33
CA ASP A 47 10.86 -5.55 9.07
C ASP A 47 11.66 -4.50 8.27
N ARG A 48 12.02 -4.77 7.01
CA ARG A 48 12.92 -3.90 6.26
C ARG A 48 12.57 -3.74 4.79
N ILE A 49 12.91 -2.56 4.29
CA ILE A 49 12.97 -2.24 2.87
C ILE A 49 14.43 -2.02 2.52
N GLU A 50 14.88 -2.65 1.44
CA GLU A 50 16.26 -2.59 0.97
C GLU A 50 16.32 -2.19 -0.51
N ARG A 51 17.52 -1.80 -0.94
CA ARG A 51 17.85 -1.68 -2.37
C ARG A 51 19.21 -2.29 -2.66
N VAL A 52 19.38 -2.79 -3.87
CA VAL A 52 20.65 -3.32 -4.38
C VAL A 52 21.12 -2.55 -5.60
N ASP A 53 22.39 -2.16 -5.61
CA ASP A 53 23.08 -1.62 -6.79
C ASP A 53 23.43 -2.78 -7.72
N VAL A 54 22.87 -2.79 -8.92
CA VAL A 54 23.04 -3.93 -9.83
C VAL A 54 24.45 -4.02 -10.42
N GLU A 55 25.22 -2.93 -10.37
CA GLU A 55 26.60 -2.91 -10.86
C GLU A 55 27.57 -3.34 -9.76
N THR A 56 27.47 -2.72 -8.58
CA THR A 56 28.42 -2.92 -7.48
C THR A 56 28.04 -4.04 -6.51
N LEU A 57 26.79 -4.53 -6.57
CA LEU A 57 26.21 -5.51 -5.65
C LEU A 57 26.07 -5.01 -4.21
N ARG A 58 26.23 -3.69 -3.99
CA ARG A 58 26.02 -3.07 -2.68
C ARG A 58 24.55 -3.10 -2.32
N VAL A 59 24.23 -3.52 -1.10
CA VAL A 59 22.87 -3.49 -0.55
C VAL A 59 22.78 -2.42 0.53
N ASP A 60 21.80 -1.53 0.41
CA ASP A 60 21.49 -0.50 1.40
C ASP A 60 20.13 -0.82 2.04
N THR A 61 20.03 -0.81 3.37
CA THR A 61 18.73 -0.80 4.07
C THR A 61 18.18 0.62 4.04
N LEU A 62 17.02 0.82 3.40
CA LEU A 62 16.34 2.11 3.27
C LEU A 62 15.44 2.41 4.47
N TYR A 63 14.78 1.38 4.99
CA TYR A 63 13.86 1.52 6.11
C TYR A 63 13.88 0.26 6.98
N ARG A 64 13.71 0.45 8.30
CA ARG A 64 13.47 -0.62 9.26
C ARG A 64 12.26 -0.28 10.13
N ALA A 65 11.22 -1.11 10.02
CA ALA A 65 10.04 -1.04 10.87
C ALA A 65 10.43 -1.25 12.34
N ARG A 66 9.66 -0.64 13.24
CA ARG A 66 9.92 -0.71 14.69
C ARG A 66 8.72 -1.28 15.42
N HIS A 67 8.91 -1.58 16.71
CA HIS A 67 7.85 -1.94 17.64
C HIS A 67 7.00 -3.16 17.26
N GLY A 68 7.58 -4.08 16.47
CA GLY A 68 6.92 -5.31 16.02
C GLY A 68 6.11 -5.16 14.74
N ALA A 69 6.12 -3.99 14.11
CA ALA A 69 5.53 -3.80 12.80
C ALA A 69 6.32 -4.51 11.70
N ALA A 70 5.61 -4.83 10.62
CA ALA A 70 6.17 -5.30 9.37
C ALA A 70 5.97 -4.23 8.28
N CYS A 71 6.83 -4.27 7.26
CA CYS A 71 6.75 -3.46 6.06
C CYS A 71 7.06 -4.28 4.82
N GLY A 72 6.59 -3.83 3.65
CA GLY A 72 6.91 -4.51 2.40
C GLY A 72 6.21 -3.90 1.20
N VAL A 73 6.29 -4.57 0.05
CA VAL A 73 5.61 -4.15 -1.18
C VAL A 73 5.98 -2.72 -1.57
N VAL A 74 7.28 -2.51 -1.77
CA VAL A 74 7.88 -1.21 -2.10
C VAL A 74 7.84 -0.93 -3.60
N THR A 75 7.60 0.33 -3.96
CA THR A 75 7.79 0.85 -5.33
C THR A 75 8.52 2.20 -5.29
N CYS A 76 9.21 2.53 -6.38
CA CYS A 76 9.95 3.77 -6.59
C CYS A 76 9.07 4.84 -7.24
N HIS A 77 9.34 6.09 -6.89
CA HIS A 77 8.90 7.25 -7.64
C HIS A 77 9.59 7.27 -9.03
N PRO A 78 8.90 7.60 -10.13
CA PRO A 78 9.45 7.49 -11.49
C PRO A 78 10.56 8.50 -11.82
N HIS A 79 10.65 9.59 -11.07
CA HIS A 79 11.56 10.71 -11.36
C HIS A 79 12.39 11.23 -10.17
N ARG A 80 12.25 10.63 -8.98
CA ARG A 80 12.88 11.12 -7.75
C ARG A 80 13.40 9.94 -6.95
N ASP A 81 14.38 10.20 -6.10
CA ASP A 81 14.89 9.23 -5.14
C ASP A 81 13.94 9.13 -3.95
N GLU A 82 12.76 8.58 -4.21
CA GLU A 82 11.68 8.42 -3.25
C GLU A 82 11.01 7.06 -3.47
N ILE A 83 10.58 6.44 -2.38
CA ILE A 83 9.88 5.15 -2.39
C ILE A 83 8.55 5.27 -1.65
N VAL A 84 7.59 4.43 -2.03
CA VAL A 84 6.36 4.20 -1.29
C VAL A 84 6.21 2.72 -0.99
N PHE A 85 5.79 2.38 0.22
CA PHE A 85 5.67 0.99 0.67
C PHE A 85 4.57 0.82 1.71
N ILE A 86 4.21 -0.42 1.97
CA ILE A 86 3.20 -0.77 2.97
C ILE A 86 3.84 -0.88 4.33
N HIS A 87 3.16 -0.32 5.33
CA HIS A 87 3.47 -0.51 6.73
C HIS A 87 2.28 -1.12 7.47
N GLY A 88 2.53 -2.15 8.27
CA GLY A 88 1.56 -2.73 9.19
C GLY A 88 1.27 -1.80 10.39
N PRO A 89 0.44 -2.24 11.34
CA PRO A 89 0.30 -1.51 12.61
C PRO A 89 1.65 -1.38 13.33
N GLU A 90 1.98 -0.17 13.80
CA GLU A 90 3.25 0.12 14.50
C GLU A 90 3.43 -0.75 15.76
N HIS A 91 2.39 -0.81 16.58
CA HIS A 91 2.33 -1.61 17.81
C HIS A 91 1.22 -2.65 17.65
N PRO A 92 1.48 -3.77 16.96
CA PRO A 92 0.49 -4.82 16.81
C PRO A 92 0.27 -5.54 18.14
N ASP A 93 -0.97 -5.97 18.38
CA ASP A 93 -1.35 -6.76 19.55
C ASP A 93 -2.36 -7.85 19.15
N ALA A 94 -2.85 -8.61 20.12
CA ALA A 94 -3.81 -9.70 19.88
C ALA A 94 -5.12 -9.24 19.23
N SER A 95 -5.55 -8.00 19.45
CA SER A 95 -6.75 -7.41 18.86
C SER A 95 -6.47 -6.73 17.51
N TRP A 96 -5.24 -6.28 17.29
CA TRP A 96 -4.84 -5.44 16.16
C TRP A 96 -3.50 -5.84 15.54
N SER A 97 -3.47 -7.01 14.90
CA SER A 97 -2.35 -7.47 14.09
C SER A 97 -2.47 -7.04 12.62
N TYR A 98 -1.43 -7.33 11.83
CA TYR A 98 -1.45 -7.11 10.38
C TYR A 98 -2.68 -7.74 9.71
N GLY A 99 -3.29 -6.99 8.80
CA GLY A 99 -4.45 -7.42 8.02
C GLY A 99 -4.70 -6.44 6.88
N ALA A 100 -5.44 -6.88 5.86
CA ALA A 100 -5.61 -6.12 4.62
C ALA A 100 -6.25 -4.73 4.84
N SER A 101 -7.12 -4.60 5.83
CA SER A 101 -7.80 -3.37 6.25
C SER A 101 -7.04 -2.58 7.35
N ARG A 102 -5.87 -3.05 7.81
CA ARG A 102 -5.15 -2.51 8.98
C ARG A 102 -3.75 -1.96 8.68
N ARG A 103 -3.39 -1.94 7.40
CA ARG A 103 -2.13 -1.43 6.84
C ARG A 103 -2.27 0.01 6.34
N ARG A 104 -1.15 0.70 6.13
CA ARG A 104 -1.07 2.06 5.58
C ARG A 104 0.05 2.15 4.55
N GLY A 105 0.01 3.16 3.68
CA GLY A 105 1.15 3.58 2.88
C GLY A 105 2.12 4.43 3.68
N VAL A 106 3.40 4.33 3.34
CA VAL A 106 4.47 5.19 3.85
C VAL A 106 5.32 5.63 2.68
N VAL A 107 5.61 6.93 2.62
CA VAL A 107 6.53 7.53 1.64
C VAL A 107 7.84 7.84 2.35
N LEU A 108 8.96 7.60 1.66
CA LEU A 108 10.28 7.89 2.16
C LEU A 108 11.17 8.42 1.03
N ALA A 109 11.66 9.64 1.18
CA ALA A 109 12.77 10.14 0.39
C ALA A 109 14.05 9.38 0.78
N ILE A 110 14.76 8.83 -0.20
CA ILE A 110 15.95 8.01 0.05
C ILE A 110 17.06 8.89 0.66
N GLY A 111 17.59 8.45 1.80
CA GLY A 111 18.56 9.21 2.60
C GLY A 111 17.92 10.08 3.68
N SER A 112 16.59 10.20 3.73
CA SER A 112 15.88 10.79 4.85
C SER A 112 15.75 9.81 6.03
N GLU A 113 15.74 10.32 7.26
CA GLU A 113 15.39 9.55 8.46
C GLU A 113 13.90 9.70 8.84
N HIS A 114 13.13 10.46 8.06
CA HIS A 114 11.76 10.82 8.35
C HIS A 114 10.80 10.21 7.31
N PRO A 115 10.33 8.97 7.56
CA PRO A 115 9.24 8.39 6.77
C PRO A 115 7.92 9.12 7.06
N GLU A 116 7.13 9.37 6.03
CA GLU A 116 5.82 10.03 6.15
C GLU A 116 4.70 9.03 5.93
N THR A 117 3.67 9.06 6.79
CA THR A 117 2.46 8.26 6.55
C THR A 117 1.70 8.85 5.37
N LEU A 118 1.38 8.03 4.38
CA LEU A 118 0.74 8.45 3.15
C LEU A 118 -0.73 8.83 3.38
N ASP A 119 -1.53 7.83 3.73
CA ASP A 119 -2.98 7.90 3.88
C ASP A 119 -3.38 8.10 5.34
N ALA A 120 -4.28 9.07 5.58
CA ALA A 120 -4.91 9.24 6.88
C ALA A 120 -5.96 8.16 7.12
N ARG A 121 -6.16 7.76 8.38
CA ARG A 121 -7.18 6.79 8.78
C ARG A 121 -8.13 7.33 9.83
N ASP A 122 -9.42 7.29 9.54
CA ASP A 122 -10.51 7.61 10.47
C ASP A 122 -11.53 6.47 10.56
N LEU A 123 -11.55 5.80 11.71
CA LEU A 123 -12.38 4.61 11.95
C LEU A 123 -13.70 4.93 12.65
N THR A 124 -13.97 6.19 13.00
CA THR A 124 -15.16 6.57 13.77
C THR A 124 -16.00 7.61 13.03
N PRO A 125 -17.28 7.32 12.74
CA PRO A 125 -18.18 8.31 12.16
C PRO A 125 -18.40 9.53 13.10
N PRO A 126 -18.65 10.74 12.55
CA PRO A 126 -18.62 11.08 11.13
C PRO A 126 -17.19 11.09 10.57
N PHE A 127 -17.00 10.48 9.39
CA PHE A 127 -15.66 10.31 8.82
C PHE A 127 -15.06 11.61 8.29
N THR A 128 -13.77 11.77 8.49
CA THR A 128 -12.97 12.87 7.94
C THR A 128 -12.85 12.77 6.41
N ARG A 129 -13.21 13.83 5.69
CA ARG A 129 -13.04 13.90 4.22
C ARG A 129 -11.58 13.71 3.86
N GLY A 130 -11.31 12.77 2.96
CA GLY A 130 -9.96 12.48 2.49
C GLY A 130 -9.20 11.46 3.33
N ALA A 131 -9.75 11.02 4.46
CA ALA A 131 -9.23 9.89 5.22
C ALA A 131 -9.86 8.58 4.74
N LEU A 132 -9.10 7.50 4.85
CA LEU A 132 -9.58 6.14 4.67
C LEU A 132 -10.23 5.62 5.95
N ARG A 133 -11.16 4.67 5.81
CA ARG A 133 -11.81 3.98 6.94
C ARG A 133 -11.20 2.58 7.18
N GLY A 134 -10.00 2.37 6.68
CA GLY A 134 -9.40 1.05 6.59
C GLY A 134 -7.93 1.11 6.18
N GLY A 135 -7.53 0.18 5.31
CA GLY A 135 -6.13 0.02 4.93
C GLY A 135 -5.90 0.01 3.43
N SER A 136 -4.73 0.50 3.03
CA SER A 136 -4.31 0.65 1.63
C SER A 136 -3.17 -0.31 1.25
N HIS A 137 -3.03 -0.63 -0.04
CA HIS A 137 -2.08 -1.65 -0.54
C HIS A 137 -1.58 -1.37 -1.95
N VAL A 138 -0.38 -1.90 -2.23
CA VAL A 138 0.35 -1.79 -3.52
C VAL A 138 0.25 -0.36 -4.04
N HIS A 139 0.95 0.52 -3.33
CA HIS A 139 1.05 1.91 -3.70
C HIS A 139 1.93 2.03 -4.93
N THR A 140 1.39 2.64 -5.99
CA THR A 140 2.12 2.84 -7.25
C THR A 140 1.97 4.27 -7.70
N TRP A 141 3.10 4.90 -8.01
CA TRP A 141 3.12 6.24 -8.58
C TRP A 141 2.55 6.25 -9.99
N SER A 142 1.82 7.31 -10.32
CA SER A 142 1.50 7.66 -11.70
C SER A 142 2.79 7.91 -12.48
N ALA A 143 2.73 7.79 -13.81
CA ALA A 143 3.92 7.92 -14.66
C ALA A 143 4.64 9.28 -14.52
N ASP A 144 3.91 10.35 -14.21
CA ASP A 144 4.43 11.69 -13.94
C ASP A 144 4.83 11.92 -12.47
N GLY A 145 4.57 10.95 -11.58
CA GLY A 145 4.90 11.02 -10.15
C GLY A 145 4.02 11.97 -9.35
N THR A 146 2.83 12.34 -9.83
CA THR A 146 1.95 13.32 -9.16
C THR A 146 0.81 12.69 -8.36
N TRP A 147 0.49 11.43 -8.60
CA TRP A 147 -0.56 10.67 -7.90
C TRP A 147 -0.05 9.30 -7.48
N ILE A 148 -0.68 8.73 -6.47
CA ILE A 148 -0.43 7.34 -6.04
C ILE A 148 -1.72 6.57 -6.10
N ALA A 149 -1.76 5.47 -6.85
CA ALA A 149 -2.87 4.51 -6.82
C ALA A 149 -2.62 3.44 -5.76
N PHE A 150 -3.70 2.91 -5.19
CA PHE A 150 -3.66 1.82 -4.22
C PHE A 150 -4.96 1.01 -4.26
N THR A 151 -4.89 -0.25 -3.83
CA THR A 151 -6.08 -1.01 -3.43
C THR A 151 -6.45 -0.73 -1.98
N TYR A 152 -7.73 -0.87 -1.66
CA TYR A 152 -8.32 -0.49 -0.38
C TYR A 152 -9.20 -1.59 0.19
N GLU A 153 -9.16 -1.75 1.51
CA GLU A 153 -10.03 -2.63 2.30
C GLU A 153 -10.55 -1.86 3.52
N ASP A 154 -11.85 -1.95 3.78
CA ASP A 154 -12.57 -1.14 4.73
C ASP A 154 -12.68 -1.78 6.11
N GLN A 155 -11.92 -1.27 7.08
CA GLN A 155 -11.92 -1.82 8.44
C GLN A 155 -13.24 -1.55 9.17
N TYR A 156 -13.91 -0.44 8.88
CA TYR A 156 -15.21 -0.15 9.47
C TYR A 156 -16.25 -1.19 9.01
N LEU A 157 -16.32 -1.54 7.72
CA LEU A 157 -17.24 -2.60 7.24
C LEU A 157 -16.90 -3.96 7.86
N VAL A 158 -15.61 -4.30 7.98
CA VAL A 158 -15.16 -5.52 8.66
C VAL A 158 -15.66 -5.58 10.12
N GLU A 159 -15.63 -4.45 10.84
CA GLU A 159 -16.14 -4.41 12.22
C GLU A 159 -17.66 -4.47 12.28
N GLN A 160 -18.36 -3.81 11.35
CA GLN A 160 -19.82 -3.88 11.28
C GLN A 160 -20.32 -5.29 10.95
N SER A 161 -19.64 -6.03 10.07
CA SER A 161 -20.02 -7.40 9.73
C SER A 161 -19.91 -8.36 10.91
N VAL A 162 -18.95 -8.13 11.81
CA VAL A 162 -18.80 -8.90 13.06
C VAL A 162 -19.86 -8.54 14.09
N ARG A 163 -20.30 -7.27 14.13
CA ARG A 163 -21.32 -6.78 15.08
C ARG A 163 -22.74 -7.10 14.65
N SER A 164 -22.99 -7.27 13.35
CA SER A 164 -24.33 -7.50 12.81
C SER A 164 -24.80 -8.92 13.13
N THR A 165 -25.90 -9.04 13.87
CA THR A 165 -26.61 -10.32 14.01
C THR A 165 -27.52 -10.55 12.80
N PRO A 166 -27.80 -11.81 12.38
CA PRO A 166 -28.52 -12.10 11.12
C PRO A 166 -29.94 -11.51 11.00
N SER A 167 -30.50 -10.94 12.07
CA SER A 167 -31.93 -10.69 12.22
C SER A 167 -32.33 -9.20 12.28
N ALA A 168 -31.41 -8.21 12.27
CA ALA A 168 -31.83 -6.85 12.65
C ALA A 168 -31.08 -5.68 11.99
N SER A 169 -30.60 -5.78 10.75
CA SER A 169 -30.11 -4.58 10.05
C SER A 169 -30.40 -4.63 8.55
N PRO A 170 -30.70 -3.49 7.91
CA PRO A 170 -30.66 -3.39 6.45
C PRO A 170 -29.28 -3.87 5.98
N ALA A 171 -29.20 -4.44 4.78
CA ALA A 171 -27.97 -5.00 4.22
C ALA A 171 -26.80 -4.01 4.43
N CYS A 172 -25.91 -4.33 5.38
CA CYS A 172 -24.67 -3.60 5.53
C CYS A 172 -23.86 -3.88 4.27
N GLU A 173 -23.35 -2.81 3.66
CA GLU A 173 -22.37 -2.93 2.57
C GLU A 173 -21.27 -3.91 2.98
N THR A 174 -20.94 -4.84 2.09
CA THR A 174 -19.89 -5.81 2.34
C THR A 174 -18.53 -5.16 2.13
N ASN A 175 -17.53 -5.55 2.93
CA ASN A 175 -16.16 -5.15 2.66
C ASN A 175 -15.70 -5.78 1.33
N GLN A 176 -15.72 -4.98 0.27
CA GLN A 176 -15.19 -5.31 -1.05
C GLN A 176 -13.86 -4.59 -1.24
N ARG A 177 -12.90 -5.29 -1.86
CA ARG A 177 -11.63 -4.66 -2.21
C ARG A 177 -11.86 -3.63 -3.32
N LEU A 178 -11.42 -2.40 -3.09
CA LEU A 178 -11.60 -1.28 -4.01
C LEU A 178 -10.26 -0.69 -4.49
N VAL A 179 -10.31 0.28 -5.39
CA VAL A 179 -9.16 1.07 -5.86
C VAL A 179 -9.37 2.54 -5.51
N GLY A 180 -8.32 3.16 -4.98
CA GLY A 180 -8.28 4.59 -4.69
C GLY A 180 -7.04 5.25 -5.25
N VAL A 181 -7.04 6.59 -5.20
CA VAL A 181 -5.90 7.43 -5.49
C VAL A 181 -5.64 8.39 -4.33
N ALA A 182 -4.37 8.66 -4.07
CA ALA A 182 -3.89 9.61 -3.09
C ALA A 182 -3.23 10.79 -3.82
N ARG A 183 -3.55 12.01 -3.38
CA ARG A 183 -2.89 13.24 -3.83
C ARG A 183 -1.79 13.63 -2.83
N PRO A 184 -0.50 13.54 -3.21
CA PRO A 184 0.62 14.07 -2.42
C PRO A 184 0.45 15.53 -2.01
N SER A 185 1.07 15.90 -0.89
CA SER A 185 1.09 17.26 -0.36
C SER A 185 -0.31 17.85 -0.08
N SER A 186 -1.27 16.99 0.26
CA SER A 186 -2.62 17.36 0.66
C SER A 186 -2.93 16.73 2.02
N PRO A 187 -2.29 17.18 3.11
CA PRO A 187 -2.34 16.50 4.39
C PRO A 187 -3.75 16.47 4.97
N VAL A 188 -4.10 15.36 5.59
CA VAL A 188 -5.39 15.13 6.25
C VAL A 188 -5.14 14.83 7.72
N VAL A 189 -5.71 15.67 8.58
CA VAL A 189 -5.68 15.51 10.04
C VAL A 189 -7.01 14.93 10.50
N VAL A 190 -6.95 13.84 11.27
CA VAL A 190 -8.14 13.13 11.75
C VAL A 190 -8.32 13.29 13.26
N PRO A 191 -9.56 13.29 13.77
CA PRO A 191 -9.80 13.25 15.20
C PRO A 191 -9.17 12.01 15.85
N ARG A 192 -8.66 12.17 17.09
CA ARG A 192 -8.16 11.05 17.92
C ARG A 192 -9.30 10.32 18.66
N THR A 193 -10.44 10.19 18.00
CA THR A 193 -11.66 9.52 18.49
C THR A 193 -11.49 8.00 18.57
N HIS A 194 -10.51 7.45 17.83
CA HIS A 194 -10.13 6.06 17.89
C HIS A 194 -8.61 5.92 18.10
N PRO A 195 -8.12 5.01 18.96
CA PRO A 195 -6.68 4.87 19.27
C PRO A 195 -5.83 4.44 18.07
N ARG A 196 -6.47 3.91 17.02
CA ARG A 196 -5.83 3.51 15.77
C ARG A 196 -5.97 4.56 14.66
N ASN A 197 -6.63 5.70 14.88
CA ASN A 197 -6.62 6.79 13.91
C ASN A 197 -5.22 7.38 13.76
N HIS A 198 -4.88 7.82 12.56
CA HIS A 198 -3.63 8.51 12.26
C HIS A 198 -3.82 9.50 11.12
N ASP A 199 -3.02 10.57 11.16
CA ASP A 199 -2.96 11.55 10.07
C ASP A 199 -2.19 10.97 8.88
N GLY A 200 -2.34 11.60 7.73
CA GLY A 200 -1.60 11.25 6.51
C GLY A 200 -1.21 12.49 5.72
N GLY A 201 -0.14 12.39 4.94
CA GLY A 201 0.36 13.44 4.07
C GLY A 201 -0.47 13.65 2.81
N CYS A 202 -1.42 12.75 2.52
CA CYS A 202 -2.22 12.77 1.31
C CYS A 202 -3.73 12.73 1.58
N GLN A 203 -4.46 13.33 0.64
CA GLN A 203 -5.90 13.18 0.53
C GLN A 203 -6.18 11.94 -0.32
N SER A 204 -6.91 10.98 0.25
CA SER A 204 -7.32 9.74 -0.42
C SER A 204 -8.73 9.83 -0.96
N MET A 205 -8.94 9.27 -2.16
CA MET A 205 -10.23 9.24 -2.86
C MET A 205 -10.44 7.85 -3.48
N MET A 206 -11.63 7.30 -3.32
CA MET A 206 -12.01 6.07 -4.01
C MET A 206 -12.45 6.40 -5.43
N VAL A 207 -11.93 5.67 -6.43
CA VAL A 207 -12.19 5.94 -7.85
C VAL A 207 -13.09 4.90 -8.50
N ILE A 208 -13.41 3.84 -7.77
CA ILE A 208 -14.40 2.84 -8.17
C ILE A 208 -15.44 2.67 -7.05
N ALA A 209 -16.66 2.36 -7.47
CA ALA A 209 -17.71 1.82 -6.62
C ALA A 209 -17.89 0.34 -6.96
N ALA A 210 -18.15 -0.48 -5.95
CA ALA A 210 -18.48 -1.88 -6.15
C ALA A 210 -19.91 -2.15 -5.66
N ASN A 211 -20.50 -3.21 -6.18
CA ASN A 211 -21.86 -3.67 -5.89
C ASN A 211 -21.76 -5.09 -5.32
N ASP A 212 -22.47 -5.35 -4.22
CA ASP A 212 -22.53 -6.67 -3.57
C ASP A 212 -23.22 -7.74 -4.43
N SER A 213 -24.00 -7.35 -5.43
CA SER A 213 -24.71 -8.25 -6.34
C SER A 213 -24.75 -7.66 -7.76
N PRO A 214 -23.59 -7.61 -8.45
CA PRO A 214 -23.51 -7.01 -9.77
C PRO A 214 -24.30 -7.84 -10.78
N GLN A 215 -25.02 -7.17 -11.67
CA GLN A 215 -25.80 -7.86 -12.69
C GLN A 215 -24.88 -8.45 -13.77
N PRO A 216 -25.02 -9.74 -14.15
CA PRO A 216 -24.26 -10.32 -15.26
C PRO A 216 -24.46 -9.52 -16.55
N GLY A 217 -23.35 -9.11 -17.18
CA GLY A 217 -23.37 -8.30 -18.42
C GLY A 217 -23.46 -6.79 -18.20
N SER A 218 -23.50 -6.31 -16.94
CA SER A 218 -23.42 -4.88 -16.62
C SER A 218 -21.97 -4.37 -16.53
N HIS A 219 -21.82 -3.07 -16.25
CA HIS A 219 -20.54 -2.43 -15.91
C HIS A 219 -20.28 -2.36 -14.40
N GLU A 220 -21.09 -3.03 -13.59
CA GLU A 220 -20.93 -3.07 -12.14
C GLU A 220 -19.75 -3.96 -11.75
N LEU A 221 -18.99 -3.53 -10.76
CA LEU A 221 -17.81 -4.23 -10.27
C LEU A 221 -18.15 -4.94 -8.96
N LEU A 222 -17.70 -6.19 -8.80
CA LEU A 222 -17.79 -6.91 -7.52
C LEU A 222 -16.63 -6.55 -6.59
N ARG A 223 -15.41 -6.54 -7.13
CA ARG A 223 -14.18 -6.27 -6.38
C ARG A 223 -13.04 -5.96 -7.34
N ALA A 224 -12.04 -5.25 -6.84
CA ALA A 224 -10.71 -5.19 -7.45
C ALA A 224 -9.84 -6.34 -6.92
N ASP A 225 -9.11 -7.01 -7.79
CA ASP A 225 -8.19 -8.10 -7.41
C ASP A 225 -6.72 -7.69 -7.40
N SER A 226 -6.32 -6.76 -8.28
CA SER A 226 -4.94 -6.30 -8.42
C SER A 226 -4.84 -4.85 -8.88
N ASP A 227 -3.65 -4.29 -8.73
CA ASP A 227 -3.32 -2.91 -9.06
C ASP A 227 -2.43 -2.84 -10.30
N ALA A 228 -2.79 -2.00 -11.26
CA ALA A 228 -1.91 -1.54 -12.32
C ALA A 228 -2.39 -0.20 -12.88
N TRP A 229 -1.49 0.76 -13.01
CA TRP A 229 -1.70 1.91 -13.88
C TRP A 229 -1.79 1.44 -15.33
N ILE A 230 -2.84 1.83 -16.05
CA ILE A 230 -2.94 1.66 -17.50
C ILE A 230 -2.66 3.02 -18.16
N GLY A 231 -1.55 3.12 -18.88
CA GLY A 231 -1.27 4.21 -19.82
C GLY A 231 0.15 4.75 -19.76
N THR A 232 0.77 4.93 -20.92
CA THR A 232 2.08 5.62 -21.07
C THR A 232 1.99 7.14 -20.92
N ARG A 233 0.77 7.68 -20.76
CA ARG A 233 0.46 9.12 -20.65
C ARG A 233 -0.52 9.48 -19.50
N GLY A 234 -0.85 8.54 -18.60
CA GLY A 234 -1.84 8.76 -17.54
C GLY A 234 -3.30 8.93 -18.04
N TYR A 235 -4.23 9.24 -17.11
CA TYR A 235 -5.60 9.65 -17.43
C TYR A 235 -5.58 11.06 -18.03
N VAL A 236 -5.55 11.14 -19.37
CA VAL A 236 -5.79 12.38 -20.10
C VAL A 236 -7.29 12.68 -20.09
N SER A 237 -7.68 13.78 -19.42
CA SER A 237 -8.91 14.52 -19.72
C SER A 237 -8.59 15.63 -20.71
#